data_AF-A0A5P6VQ89-F1
#
_entry.id   AF-A0A5P6VQ89-F1
#
_cell.length_a   1.000
_cell.length_b   1.000
_cell.length_c   1.000
_cell.angle_alpha   90.00
_cell.angle_beta   90.00
_cell.angle_gamma   90.00
#
_symmetry.space_group_name_H-M   'P 1'
#
loop_
_entity.id
_entity.type
_entity.pdbx_description
1 polymer ?
#
loop_
_entity_poly.entity_id
_entity_poly.type
_entity_poly.pdbx_seq_one_letter_code
_entity_poly.pdbx_strand_id
1 'polypeptide(L)'
;MEDLRERLLDFVDWVVDRHYDLKDFLSEHPSVKRWLIEGVCCVAAGILVGVITFNVLNHEKKSLAVTEENAAAPVAEETTGEEDIAAGSAVEGTTDDYSDVVIEVVDPGDYVGDLANWSNEQIAAAISERASYLEGNKYWNAVQSYWESKGISGDARYCKYLADTANTVYSAEDFQGLAPEVIHIIKNEMYARHGYSFKNPDLYNYFMGQIWYSPSVMPADFSEKTFTETEVKNLDLLNSLDTM
;
A
#
# COMPACT_ATOMS: atom_id res chain seq x y z
N MET A 1 -34.73 -30.10 -25.78
CA MET A 1 -34.41 -28.81 -26.45
C MET A 1 -35.60 -27.87 -26.35
N GLU A 2 -36.86 -28.36 -26.45
CA GLU A 2 -38.08 -27.57 -26.19
C GLU A 2 -38.12 -26.89 -24.81
N ASP A 3 -37.81 -27.60 -23.71
CA ASP A 3 -37.89 -27.06 -22.34
C ASP A 3 -36.97 -25.84 -22.09
N LEU A 4 -35.76 -25.84 -22.65
CA LEU A 4 -34.86 -24.68 -22.56
C LEU A 4 -35.35 -23.50 -23.39
N ARG A 5 -35.99 -23.76 -24.54
CA ARG A 5 -36.55 -22.71 -25.40
C ARG A 5 -37.76 -22.05 -24.74
N GLU A 6 -38.62 -22.82 -24.08
CA GLU A 6 -39.77 -22.29 -23.34
C GLU A 6 -39.34 -21.44 -22.15
N ARG A 7 -38.39 -21.92 -21.34
CA ARG A 7 -37.82 -21.14 -20.23
C ARG A 7 -37.15 -19.85 -20.67
N LEU A 8 -36.52 -19.85 -21.85
CA LEU A 8 -35.95 -18.63 -22.45
C LEU A 8 -37.03 -17.67 -22.92
N LEU A 9 -38.13 -18.17 -23.49
CA LEU A 9 -39.25 -17.34 -23.91
C LEU A 9 -39.96 -16.71 -22.72
N ASP A 10 -40.21 -17.48 -21.65
CA ASP A 10 -40.81 -16.97 -20.40
C ASP A 10 -39.92 -15.91 -19.74
N PHE A 11 -38.60 -16.11 -19.79
CA PHE A 11 -37.65 -15.12 -19.29
C PHE A 11 -37.68 -13.84 -20.13
N VAL A 12 -37.70 -13.96 -21.46
CA VAL A 12 -37.79 -12.80 -22.36
C VAL A 12 -39.08 -12.04 -22.13
N ASP A 13 -40.21 -12.72 -21.97
CA ASP A 13 -41.51 -12.11 -21.72
C ASP A 13 -41.52 -11.36 -20.37
N TRP A 14 -41.00 -11.99 -19.32
CA TRP A 14 -40.84 -11.36 -18.01
C TRP A 14 -39.96 -10.11 -18.05
N VAL A 15 -38.88 -10.12 -18.84
CA VAL A 15 -38.01 -8.95 -19.04
C VAL A 15 -38.75 -7.82 -19.77
N VAL A 16 -39.53 -8.17 -20.79
CA VAL A 16 -40.31 -7.22 -21.59
C VAL A 16 -41.41 -6.57 -20.75
N ASP A 17 -42.14 -7.35 -19.96
CA ASP A 17 -43.16 -6.84 -19.04
C ASP A 17 -42.56 -5.89 -18.01
N ARG A 18 -41.44 -6.28 -17.39
CA ARG A 18 -40.76 -5.41 -16.44
C ARG A 18 -40.30 -4.09 -17.07
N HIS A 19 -39.94 -4.11 -18.36
CA HIS A 19 -39.59 -2.91 -19.09
C HIS A 19 -40.79 -1.97 -19.28
N TYR A 20 -41.96 -2.51 -19.60
CA TYR A 20 -43.20 -1.71 -19.70
C TYR A 20 -43.62 -1.13 -18.35
N ASP A 21 -43.60 -1.94 -17.28
CA ASP A 21 -43.90 -1.48 -15.92
C ASP A 21 -43.01 -0.29 -15.50
N LEU A 22 -41.71 -0.39 -15.78
CA LEU A 22 -40.76 0.66 -15.46
C LEU A 22 -41.02 1.93 -16.29
N LYS A 23 -41.34 1.77 -17.57
CA LYS A 23 -41.64 2.88 -18.47
C LYS A 23 -42.90 3.63 -18.02
N ASP A 24 -43.94 2.89 -17.64
CA ASP A 24 -45.21 3.47 -17.18
C ASP A 24 -45.01 4.18 -15.84
N PHE A 25 -44.33 3.56 -14.88
CA PHE A 25 -43.94 4.18 -13.61
C PHE A 25 -43.16 5.50 -13.79
N LEU A 26 -42.18 5.52 -14.70
CA LEU A 26 -41.40 6.72 -15.00
C LEU A 26 -42.21 7.79 -15.76
N SER A 27 -43.27 7.41 -16.43
CA SER A 27 -44.20 8.34 -17.09
C SER A 27 -45.15 9.00 -16.09
N GLU A 28 -45.58 8.26 -15.07
CA GLU A 28 -46.44 8.75 -13.97
C GLU A 28 -45.67 9.64 -12.98
N HIS A 29 -44.37 9.42 -12.82
CA HIS A 29 -43.51 10.17 -11.88
C HIS A 29 -42.42 10.99 -12.57
N PRO A 30 -42.74 12.18 -13.13
CA PRO A 30 -41.78 13.00 -13.88
C PRO A 30 -40.59 13.49 -13.03
N SER A 31 -40.78 13.72 -11.73
CA SER A 31 -39.69 14.09 -10.82
C SER A 31 -38.68 12.96 -10.63
N VAL A 32 -39.16 11.71 -10.52
CA VAL A 32 -38.30 10.53 -10.35
C VAL A 32 -37.51 10.24 -11.63
N LYS A 33 -38.17 10.36 -12.78
CA LYS A 33 -37.51 10.28 -14.10
C LYS A 33 -36.41 11.32 -14.23
N ARG A 34 -36.66 12.56 -13.79
CA ARG A 34 -35.65 13.63 -13.81
C ARG A 34 -34.46 13.31 -12.91
N TRP A 35 -34.69 12.88 -11.66
CA TRP A 35 -33.62 12.50 -10.74
C TRP A 35 -32.77 11.34 -11.25
N LEU A 36 -33.41 10.34 -11.87
CA LEU A 36 -32.68 9.22 -12.49
C LEU A 36 -31.80 9.68 -13.65
N ILE A 37 -32.31 10.54 -14.53
CA ILE A 37 -31.52 11.08 -15.65
C ILE A 37 -30.36 11.93 -15.12
N GLU A 38 -30.62 12.83 -14.17
CA GLU A 38 -29.59 13.67 -13.55
C GLU A 38 -28.53 12.81 -12.85
N GLY A 39 -28.93 11.77 -12.12
CA GLY A 39 -28.01 10.82 -11.48
C GLY A 39 -27.12 10.07 -12.48
N VAL A 40 -27.69 9.55 -13.57
CA VAL A 40 -26.92 8.86 -14.63
C VAL A 40 -25.96 9.83 -15.32
N CYS A 41 -26.39 11.05 -15.61
CA CYS A 41 -25.53 12.09 -16.17
C CYS A 41 -24.36 12.43 -15.24
N CYS A 42 -24.60 12.56 -13.94
CA CYS A 42 -23.55 12.82 -12.94
C CYS A 42 -22.51 11.69 -12.90
N VAL A 43 -22.96 10.43 -12.91
CA VAL A 43 -22.06 9.26 -12.92
C VAL A 43 -21.24 9.22 -14.21
N ALA A 44 -21.88 9.41 -15.37
CA ALA A 44 -21.19 9.42 -16.67
C ALA A 44 -20.17 10.56 -16.78
N ALA A 45 -20.52 11.76 -16.32
CA ALA A 45 -19.59 12.90 -16.26
C ALA A 45 -18.42 12.63 -15.32
N GLY A 46 -18.67 12.03 -14.15
CA GLY A 46 -17.62 11.63 -13.21
C GLY A 46 -16.64 10.62 -13.80
N ILE A 47 -17.15 9.60 -14.49
CA ILE A 47 -16.32 8.61 -15.21
C ILE A 47 -15.49 9.28 -16.32
N LEU A 48 -16.13 10.14 -17.12
CA LEU A 48 -15.45 10.83 -18.22
C LEU A 48 -14.32 11.74 -17.71
N VAL A 49 -14.59 12.53 -16.65
CA VAL A 49 -13.57 13.37 -16.00
C VAL A 49 -12.45 12.51 -15.43
N GLY A 50 -12.78 11.40 -14.75
CA GLY A 50 -11.78 10.46 -14.23
C GLY A 50 -10.88 9.88 -15.32
N VAL A 51 -11.44 9.45 -16.45
CA VAL A 51 -10.68 8.92 -17.60
C VAL A 51 -9.82 10.00 -18.25
N ILE A 52 -10.33 11.23 -18.40
CA ILE A 52 -9.54 12.35 -18.93
C ILE A 52 -8.39 12.68 -17.99
N THR A 53 -8.65 12.82 -16.69
CA THR A 53 -7.60 13.11 -15.69
C THR A 53 -6.57 11.99 -15.65
N PHE A 54 -6.99 10.73 -15.66
CA PHE A 54 -6.08 9.58 -15.75
C PHE A 54 -5.22 9.62 -17.01
N ASN A 55 -5.82 9.84 -18.18
CA ASN A 55 -5.07 9.91 -19.44
C ASN A 55 -4.13 11.13 -19.51
N VAL A 56 -4.54 12.30 -18.99
CA VAL A 56 -3.71 13.52 -18.94
C VAL A 56 -2.53 13.36 -17.98
N LEU A 57 -2.74 12.75 -16.81
CA LEU A 57 -1.68 12.53 -15.82
C LEU A 57 -0.73 11.39 -16.21
N ASN A 58 -1.15 10.48 -17.08
CA ASN A 58 -0.38 9.28 -17.43
C ASN A 58 0.30 9.36 -18.83
N HIS A 59 0.46 10.57 -19.39
CA HIS A 59 1.14 10.80 -20.67
C HIS A 59 2.64 11.06 -20.50
N GLU A 60 3.41 10.08 -20.00
CA GLU A 60 4.82 9.94 -20.39
C GLU A 60 4.96 8.77 -21.36
N LYS A 61 5.10 9.10 -22.65
CA LYS A 61 5.44 8.11 -23.69
C LYS A 61 6.88 7.65 -23.52
N LYS A 62 7.12 6.45 -23.00
CA LYS A 62 8.37 5.74 -23.31
C LYS A 62 8.22 5.04 -24.66
N SER A 63 8.90 5.61 -25.66
CA SER A 63 9.08 4.98 -26.97
C SER A 63 9.88 3.68 -26.79
N LEU A 64 9.25 2.55 -27.10
CA LEU A 64 9.90 1.26 -27.19
C LEU A 64 10.65 1.18 -28.52
N ALA A 65 11.97 1.20 -28.43
CA ALA A 65 12.85 0.68 -29.45
C ALA A 65 13.80 -0.32 -28.81
N VAL A 66 14.05 -1.39 -29.57
CA VAL A 66 15.17 -2.33 -29.46
C VAL A 66 14.93 -3.62 -28.66
N THR A 67 14.52 -4.61 -29.45
CA THR A 67 15.17 -5.92 -29.66
C THR A 67 15.21 -6.91 -28.51
N GLU A 68 14.40 -7.96 -28.69
CA GLU A 68 14.51 -9.25 -28.03
C GLU A 68 15.88 -9.87 -28.34
N GLU A 69 16.74 -10.00 -27.33
CA GLU A 69 17.76 -11.03 -27.32
C GLU A 69 18.20 -11.35 -25.87
N ASN A 70 17.96 -12.62 -25.49
CA ASN A 70 18.64 -13.42 -24.47
C ASN A 70 18.43 -13.14 -22.97
N ALA A 71 17.70 -14.06 -22.32
CA ALA A 71 18.22 -14.95 -21.26
C ALA A 71 17.05 -15.82 -20.76
N ALA A 72 16.85 -17.03 -21.31
CA ALA A 72 17.45 -18.27 -20.79
C ALA A 72 17.19 -18.48 -19.29
N ALA A 73 16.14 -19.27 -19.00
CA ALA A 73 16.04 -20.12 -17.81
C ALA A 73 17.25 -21.07 -17.74
N PRO A 74 17.62 -21.66 -16.60
CA PRO A 74 16.83 -22.71 -15.93
C PRO A 74 16.96 -22.62 -14.39
N VAL A 75 16.46 -23.44 -13.46
CA VAL A 75 16.11 -24.87 -13.34
C VAL A 75 15.16 -24.98 -12.14
N ALA A 76 14.22 -25.92 -12.18
CA ALA A 76 13.40 -26.37 -11.05
C ALA A 76 14.06 -27.55 -10.31
N GLU A 77 13.85 -27.65 -8.99
CA GLU A 77 13.74 -28.89 -8.19
C GLU A 77 13.35 -28.47 -6.75
N GLU A 78 12.07 -28.58 -6.34
CA GLU A 78 11.35 -29.73 -5.75
C GLU A 78 11.77 -30.17 -4.32
N THR A 79 10.77 -30.12 -3.41
CA THR A 79 10.49 -31.05 -2.28
C THR A 79 11.47 -31.08 -1.10
N THR A 80 11.11 -31.22 0.18
CA THR A 80 9.92 -31.69 0.92
C THR A 80 10.22 -31.47 2.42
N GLY A 81 9.19 -31.33 3.28
CA GLY A 81 9.38 -31.47 4.74
C GLY A 81 8.27 -30.84 5.58
N GLU A 82 7.21 -31.60 5.83
CA GLU A 82 6.22 -31.42 6.93
C GLU A 82 6.93 -31.44 8.30
N GLU A 83 6.54 -30.65 9.29
CA GLU A 83 5.62 -30.92 10.42
C GLU A 83 5.97 -29.77 11.44
N ASP A 84 5.17 -29.23 12.35
CA ASP A 84 3.93 -29.66 12.99
C ASP A 84 3.30 -28.46 13.74
N ILE A 85 2.03 -28.64 14.07
CA ILE A 85 1.06 -27.73 14.68
C ILE A 85 1.15 -27.67 16.22
N ALA A 86 0.97 -26.48 16.82
CA ALA A 86 0.34 -26.33 18.14
C ALA A 86 -0.21 -24.91 18.40
N ALA A 87 -1.54 -24.83 18.49
CA ALA A 87 -2.31 -23.78 19.18
C ALA A 87 -1.86 -23.68 20.65
N GLY A 88 -1.98 -22.59 21.41
CA GLY A 88 -2.75 -21.36 21.34
C GLY A 88 -3.03 -20.97 22.79
N SER A 89 -3.06 -19.68 23.14
CA SER A 89 -3.91 -19.19 24.24
C SER A 89 -4.01 -17.68 24.24
N ALA A 90 -5.20 -17.22 24.62
CA ALA A 90 -5.71 -15.88 24.47
C ALA A 90 -5.38 -14.96 25.66
N VAL A 91 -5.23 -13.67 25.32
CA VAL A 91 -5.78 -12.46 25.97
C VAL A 91 -5.53 -12.24 27.48
N GLU A 92 -4.88 -11.12 27.78
CA GLU A 92 -5.43 -10.15 28.74
C GLU A 92 -4.94 -8.74 28.38
N GLY A 93 -5.89 -7.84 28.13
CA GLY A 93 -5.64 -6.44 27.83
C GLY A 93 -5.65 -5.62 29.12
N THR A 94 -4.70 -4.69 29.22
CA THR A 94 -4.73 -3.59 30.18
C THR A 94 -4.61 -2.28 29.41
N THR A 95 -5.66 -1.48 29.51
CA THR A 95 -5.72 -0.10 29.02
C THR A 95 -4.85 0.77 29.91
N ASP A 96 -3.66 1.14 29.45
CA ASP A 96 -2.82 2.11 30.14
C ASP A 96 -3.07 3.53 29.59
N ASP A 97 -3.29 4.42 30.55
CA ASP A 97 -3.59 5.84 30.46
C ASP A 97 -2.35 6.64 30.00
N TYR A 98 -2.29 7.01 28.72
CA TYR A 98 -1.19 7.77 28.12
C TYR A 98 -1.40 9.31 28.25
N SER A 99 -1.70 9.80 29.45
CA SER A 99 -1.94 11.25 29.66
C SER A 99 -0.70 12.07 30.04
N ASP A 100 0.52 11.52 29.99
CA ASP A 100 1.73 12.23 30.42
C ASP A 100 2.98 11.93 29.57
N VAL A 101 2.81 11.88 28.24
CA VAL A 101 3.95 11.94 27.33
C VAL A 101 3.97 13.33 26.71
N VAL A 102 4.93 14.15 27.16
CA VAL A 102 5.27 15.40 26.49
C VAL A 102 5.78 15.03 25.09
N ILE A 103 4.90 15.13 24.10
CA ILE A 103 5.27 15.02 22.69
C ILE A 103 6.12 16.26 22.41
N GLU A 104 7.44 16.10 22.38
CA GLU A 104 8.30 17.12 21.77
C GLU A 104 7.85 17.24 20.31
N VAL A 105 7.19 18.35 19.99
CA VAL A 105 6.76 18.69 18.63
C VAL A 105 8.02 18.89 17.81
N VAL A 106 8.49 17.82 17.19
CA VAL A 106 9.54 17.87 16.17
C VAL A 106 8.99 18.73 15.03
N ASP A 107 9.74 19.76 14.65
CA ASP A 107 9.42 20.69 13.58
C ASP A 107 9.00 19.91 12.30
N PRO A 108 7.85 20.24 11.66
CA PRO A 108 7.39 19.57 10.44
C PRO A 108 8.39 19.62 9.25
N GLY A 109 9.46 20.40 9.36
CA GLY A 109 10.55 20.46 8.38
C GLY A 109 11.30 19.15 8.12
N ASP A 110 11.15 18.13 8.98
CA ASP A 110 11.83 16.83 8.80
C ASP A 110 10.92 15.68 8.30
N TYR A 111 9.63 15.91 8.06
CA TYR A 111 8.75 14.84 7.56
C TYR A 111 9.00 14.55 6.09
N VAL A 112 8.66 13.33 5.66
CA VAL A 112 8.62 12.99 4.23
C VAL A 112 7.77 14.04 3.50
N GLY A 113 8.25 14.54 2.37
CA GLY A 113 7.71 15.73 1.70
C GLY A 113 6.20 15.72 1.44
N ASP A 114 5.62 14.53 1.22
CA ASP A 114 4.18 14.37 1.00
C ASP A 114 3.32 14.70 2.25
N LEU A 115 3.92 14.62 3.44
CA LEU A 115 3.30 14.93 4.73
C LEU A 115 3.51 16.38 5.16
N ALA A 116 4.36 17.15 4.47
CA ALA A 116 4.72 18.52 4.86
C ALA A 116 3.52 19.50 4.88
N ASN A 117 2.44 19.17 4.18
CA ASN A 117 1.21 19.99 4.13
C ASN A 117 0.12 19.53 5.10
N TRP A 118 0.34 18.47 5.87
CA TRP A 118 -0.65 17.94 6.82
C TRP A 118 -0.57 18.70 8.15
N SER A 119 -1.73 18.95 8.77
CA SER A 119 -1.76 19.47 10.13
C SER A 119 -1.37 18.39 11.14
N ASN A 120 -0.92 18.81 12.33
CA ASN A 120 -0.58 17.87 13.41
C ASN A 120 -1.78 16.97 13.78
N GLU A 121 -3.01 17.49 13.73
CA GLU A 121 -4.22 16.72 13.99
C GLU A 121 -4.46 15.66 12.92
N GLN A 122 -4.18 15.96 11.64
CA GLN A 122 -4.29 14.98 10.55
C GLN A 122 -3.26 13.86 10.71
N ILE A 123 -2.03 14.21 11.10
CA ILE A 123 -0.96 13.25 11.39
C ILE A 123 -1.35 12.35 12.56
N ALA A 124 -1.76 12.93 13.68
CA ALA A 124 -2.16 12.18 14.88
C ALA A 124 -3.35 11.25 14.60
N ALA A 125 -4.35 11.71 13.82
CA ALA A 125 -5.47 10.87 13.42
C ALA A 125 -5.02 9.67 12.57
N ALA A 126 -4.15 9.90 11.57
CA ALA A 126 -3.63 8.82 10.74
C ALA A 126 -2.76 7.82 11.52
N ILE A 127 -1.99 8.28 12.50
CA ILE A 127 -1.25 7.40 13.42
C ILE A 127 -2.22 6.54 14.22
N SER A 128 -3.26 7.15 14.79
CA SER A 128 -4.25 6.43 15.58
C SER A 128 -4.98 5.36 14.77
N GLU A 129 -5.34 5.65 13.52
CA GLU A 129 -5.97 4.69 12.60
C GLU A 129 -5.05 3.51 12.26
N ARG A 130 -3.74 3.76 12.19
CA ARG A 130 -2.73 2.76 11.76
C ARG A 130 -2.01 2.05 12.91
N ALA A 131 -2.19 2.50 14.14
CA ALA A 131 -1.47 2.00 15.31
C ALA A 131 -1.58 0.47 15.49
N SER A 132 -2.76 -0.09 15.19
CA SER A 132 -3.01 -1.54 15.31
C SER A 132 -2.11 -2.41 14.42
N TYR A 133 -1.59 -1.89 13.29
CA TYR A 133 -0.68 -2.65 12.44
C TYR A 133 0.68 -2.91 13.11
N LEU A 134 1.09 -2.07 14.05
CA LEU A 134 2.38 -2.20 14.72
C LEU A 134 2.30 -3.01 16.02
N GLU A 135 1.09 -3.31 16.49
CA GLU A 135 0.88 -4.13 17.68
C GLU A 135 1.41 -5.56 17.45
N GLY A 136 2.34 -6.00 18.28
CA GLY A 136 2.97 -7.31 18.16
C GLY A 136 3.89 -7.48 16.94
N ASN A 137 4.17 -6.41 16.19
CA ASN A 137 5.04 -6.49 15.02
C ASN A 137 6.50 -6.75 15.44
N LYS A 138 7.12 -7.78 14.85
CA LYS A 138 8.47 -8.23 15.25
C LYS A 138 9.58 -7.19 15.01
N TYR A 139 9.41 -6.28 14.05
CA TYR A 139 10.42 -5.28 13.71
C TYR A 139 10.29 -4.01 14.55
N TRP A 140 9.09 -3.72 15.06
CA TRP A 140 8.76 -2.42 15.63
C TRP A 140 9.62 -2.03 16.83
N ASN A 141 9.84 -2.96 17.77
CA ASN A 141 10.66 -2.69 18.95
C ASN A 141 12.10 -2.29 18.59
N ALA A 142 12.73 -3.00 17.65
CA ALA A 142 14.09 -2.70 17.21
C ALA A 142 14.18 -1.34 16.50
N VAL A 143 13.18 -1.01 15.68
CA VAL A 143 13.07 0.28 15.02
C VAL A 143 12.83 1.42 16.02
N GLN A 144 12.03 1.21 17.06
CA GLN A 144 11.83 2.19 18.13
C GLN A 144 13.15 2.52 18.83
N SER A 145 13.94 1.50 19.21
CA SER A 145 15.27 1.72 19.80
C SER A 145 16.23 2.43 18.84
N TYR A 146 16.14 2.14 17.54
CA TYR A 146 16.90 2.89 16.53
C TYR A 146 16.52 4.38 16.54
N TRP A 147 15.23 4.71 16.54
CA TRP A 147 14.78 6.09 16.57
C TRP A 147 15.19 6.84 17.83
N GLU A 148 15.08 6.18 18.99
CA GLU A 148 15.55 6.72 20.28
C GLU A 148 17.05 7.03 20.24
N SER A 149 17.86 6.15 19.63
CA SER A 149 19.31 6.39 19.45
C SER A 149 19.62 7.61 18.57
N LYS A 150 18.70 7.99 17.68
CA LYS A 150 18.78 9.18 16.83
C LYS A 150 18.14 10.42 17.46
N GLY A 151 17.60 10.30 18.68
CA GLY A 151 16.88 11.38 19.36
C GLY A 151 15.52 11.68 18.73
N ILE A 152 14.94 10.74 17.97
CA ILE A 152 13.64 10.90 17.31
C ILE A 152 12.57 10.19 18.16
N SER A 153 11.55 10.94 18.56
CA SER A 153 10.47 10.46 19.42
C SER A 153 9.10 10.89 18.89
N GLY A 154 8.04 10.44 19.57
CA GLY A 154 6.66 10.80 19.23
C GLY A 154 6.24 10.39 17.82
N ASP A 155 5.47 11.27 17.18
CA ASP A 155 4.81 11.05 15.89
C ASP A 155 5.80 11.04 14.71
N ALA A 156 6.97 11.65 14.88
CA ALA A 156 7.99 11.74 13.84
C ALA A 156 8.46 10.36 13.35
N ARG A 157 8.40 9.33 14.21
CA ARG A 157 8.81 7.96 13.86
C ARG A 157 7.96 7.33 12.75
N TYR A 158 6.70 7.75 12.62
CA TYR A 158 5.78 7.25 11.58
C TYR A 158 5.85 8.07 10.28
N CYS A 159 6.53 9.22 10.32
CA CYS A 159 6.52 10.24 9.28
C CYS A 159 7.87 10.42 8.57
N LYS A 160 8.89 9.64 8.95
CA LYS A 160 10.27 9.73 8.44
C LYS A 160 10.71 8.41 7.81
N TYR A 161 11.65 8.50 6.87
CA TYR A 161 12.40 7.34 6.37
C TYR A 161 13.53 7.01 7.32
N LEU A 162 13.77 5.72 7.56
CA LEU A 162 14.85 5.25 8.43
C LEU A 162 16.23 5.64 7.91
N ALA A 163 16.39 5.67 6.58
CA ALA A 163 17.61 6.10 5.92
C ALA A 163 17.32 6.83 4.59
N ASP A 164 18.17 7.77 4.23
CA ASP A 164 18.06 8.52 2.97
C ASP A 164 18.72 7.76 1.80
N THR A 165 18.25 6.53 1.58
CA THR A 165 18.79 5.58 0.59
C THR A 165 18.63 6.03 -0.85
N ALA A 166 17.82 7.06 -1.12
CA ALA A 166 17.67 7.62 -2.45
C ALA A 166 18.76 8.63 -2.81
N ASN A 167 19.24 9.41 -1.83
CA ASN A 167 20.17 10.51 -2.10
C ASN A 167 21.59 10.26 -1.56
N THR A 168 21.75 9.35 -0.61
CA THR A 168 23.04 9.03 0.03
C THR A 168 23.48 7.61 -0.31
N VAL A 169 24.73 7.44 -0.73
CA VAL A 169 25.37 6.11 -0.86
C VAL A 169 26.01 5.77 0.49
N TYR A 170 25.64 4.63 1.06
CA TYR A 170 26.12 4.16 2.36
C TYR A 170 27.29 3.17 2.22
N SER A 171 28.03 2.96 3.31
CA SER A 171 29.02 1.89 3.46
C SER A 171 28.62 0.92 4.59
N ALA A 172 29.33 -0.20 4.72
CA ALA A 172 29.03 -1.20 5.74
C ALA A 172 29.17 -0.65 7.18
N GLU A 173 30.08 0.30 7.37
CA GLU A 173 30.31 0.99 8.64
C GLU A 173 29.10 1.79 9.10
N ASP A 174 28.30 2.34 8.18
CA ASP A 174 27.09 3.10 8.52
C ASP A 174 26.00 2.25 9.16
N PHE A 175 26.02 0.94 8.88
CA PHE A 175 25.08 -0.05 9.44
C PHE A 175 25.70 -0.85 10.61
N GLN A 176 26.94 -0.56 10.99
CA GLN A 176 27.63 -1.31 12.03
C GLN A 176 26.94 -1.12 13.39
N GLY A 177 26.59 -2.24 14.02
CA GLY A 177 25.93 -2.25 15.34
C GLY A 177 24.42 -1.97 15.29
N LEU A 178 23.83 -1.80 14.10
CA LEU A 178 22.38 -1.82 13.95
C LEU A 178 21.84 -3.24 14.11
N ALA A 179 20.64 -3.34 14.66
CA ALA A 179 19.94 -4.63 14.77
C ALA A 179 19.58 -5.17 13.37
N PRO A 180 19.65 -6.50 13.15
CA PRO A 180 19.27 -7.12 11.88
C PRO A 180 17.89 -6.69 11.38
N GLU A 181 16.92 -6.56 12.29
CA GLU A 181 15.56 -6.11 12.00
C GLU A 181 15.55 -4.70 11.37
N VAL A 182 16.39 -3.80 11.85
CA VAL A 182 16.47 -2.41 11.34
C VAL A 182 17.07 -2.41 9.93
N ILE A 183 18.13 -3.18 9.70
CA ILE A 183 18.74 -3.33 8.37
C ILE A 183 17.72 -3.92 7.39
N HIS A 184 16.99 -4.95 7.82
CA HIS A 184 15.93 -5.57 7.03
C HIS A 184 14.83 -4.57 6.66
N ILE A 185 14.40 -3.73 7.60
CA ILE A 185 13.43 -2.67 7.31
C ILE A 185 14.00 -1.62 6.37
N ILE A 186 15.24 -1.12 6.55
CA ILE A 186 15.85 -0.12 5.66
C ILE A 186 15.92 -0.64 4.22
N LYS A 187 16.27 -1.92 4.04
CA LYS A 187 16.26 -2.55 2.72
C LYS A 187 14.86 -2.54 2.10
N ASN A 188 13.86 -2.98 2.85
CA ASN A 188 12.48 -3.04 2.37
C ASN A 188 11.83 -1.65 2.23
N GLU A 189 12.32 -0.64 2.94
CA GLU A 189 11.86 0.75 2.84
C GLU A 189 12.05 1.29 1.42
N MET A 190 13.14 0.92 0.74
CA MET A 190 13.32 1.28 -0.67
C MET A 190 12.17 0.76 -1.53
N TYR A 191 11.77 -0.50 -1.38
CA TYR A 191 10.60 -1.06 -2.09
C TYR A 191 9.30 -0.35 -1.71
N ALA A 192 9.11 -0.09 -0.41
CA ALA A 192 7.92 0.57 0.12
C ALA A 192 7.73 1.98 -0.47
N ARG A 193 8.82 2.73 -0.62
CA ARG A 193 8.83 4.08 -1.21
C ARG A 193 8.39 4.10 -2.68
N HIS A 194 8.61 3.00 -3.40
CA HIS A 194 8.13 2.81 -4.78
C HIS A 194 6.76 2.09 -4.83
N GLY A 195 6.03 2.04 -3.72
CA GLY A 195 4.66 1.53 -3.66
C GLY A 195 4.53 0.01 -3.67
N TYR A 196 5.62 -0.73 -3.42
CA TYR A 196 5.59 -2.20 -3.38
C TYR A 196 4.63 -2.71 -2.31
N SER A 197 3.71 -3.58 -2.68
CA SER A 197 2.76 -4.23 -1.76
C SER A 197 3.33 -5.54 -1.22
N PHE A 198 3.71 -5.57 0.06
CA PHE A 198 4.34 -6.74 0.67
C PHE A 198 3.39 -7.92 0.84
N LYS A 199 3.83 -9.13 0.46
CA LYS A 199 3.12 -10.38 0.78
C LYS A 199 3.40 -10.88 2.20
N ASN A 200 4.59 -10.57 2.72
CA ASN A 200 4.95 -10.94 4.08
C ASN A 200 4.12 -10.08 5.05
N PRO A 201 3.33 -10.69 5.95
CA PRO A 201 2.43 -9.95 6.82
C PRO A 201 3.16 -9.04 7.81
N ASP A 202 4.34 -9.43 8.31
CA ASP A 202 5.11 -8.60 9.25
C ASP A 202 5.62 -7.33 8.56
N LEU A 203 6.14 -7.45 7.33
CA LEU A 203 6.57 -6.30 6.53
C LEU A 203 5.39 -5.43 6.12
N TYR A 204 4.31 -6.04 5.64
CA TYR A 204 3.09 -5.33 5.26
C TYR A 204 2.57 -4.50 6.45
N ASN A 205 2.40 -5.14 7.60
CA ASN A 205 1.92 -4.49 8.83
C ASN A 205 2.89 -3.39 9.30
N TYR A 206 4.19 -3.65 9.26
CA TYR A 206 5.19 -2.64 9.61
C TYR A 206 5.05 -1.37 8.75
N PHE A 207 4.98 -1.53 7.42
CA PHE A 207 4.88 -0.40 6.50
C PHE A 207 3.51 0.26 6.52
N MET A 208 2.42 -0.50 6.70
CA MET A 208 1.08 0.07 6.91
C MET A 208 0.99 0.95 8.16
N GLY A 209 1.84 0.73 9.16
CA GLY A 209 2.01 1.61 10.31
C GLY A 209 2.67 2.95 9.99
N GLN A 210 3.35 3.08 8.85
CA GLN A 210 4.02 4.32 8.44
C GLN A 210 3.06 5.18 7.62
N ILE A 211 2.98 6.48 7.92
CA ILE A 211 1.97 7.36 7.31
C ILE A 211 2.23 7.56 5.81
N TRP A 212 3.51 7.68 5.46
CA TRP A 212 3.97 7.92 4.09
C TRP A 212 3.80 6.71 3.16
N TYR A 213 3.60 5.50 3.69
CA TYR A 213 3.48 4.30 2.87
C TYR A 213 2.10 4.18 2.22
N SER A 214 2.09 3.93 0.92
CA SER A 214 0.88 3.71 0.12
C SER A 214 1.13 2.57 -0.88
N PRO A 215 0.65 1.34 -0.60
CA PRO A 215 0.83 0.22 -1.51
C PRO A 215 0.04 0.45 -2.80
N SER A 216 0.72 0.36 -3.95
CA SER A 216 0.12 0.62 -5.27
C SER A 216 0.56 -0.36 -6.35
N VAL A 217 1.70 -1.05 -6.16
CA VAL A 217 2.28 -1.99 -7.13
C VAL A 217 2.31 -3.38 -6.51
N MET A 218 1.67 -4.34 -7.17
CA MET A 218 1.70 -5.73 -6.72
C MET A 218 3.07 -6.35 -7.00
N PRO A 219 3.52 -7.33 -6.21
CA PRO A 219 4.81 -7.98 -6.38
C PRO A 219 5.07 -8.55 -7.78
N ALA A 220 4.02 -9.01 -8.47
CA ALA A 220 4.12 -9.54 -9.82
C ALA A 220 4.41 -8.46 -10.88
N ASP A 221 4.06 -7.22 -10.58
CA ASP A 221 4.15 -6.08 -11.50
C ASP A 221 5.32 -5.14 -11.13
N PHE A 222 5.99 -5.37 -10.00
CA PHE A 222 7.10 -4.55 -9.56
C PHE A 222 8.36 -4.82 -10.39
N SER A 223 9.05 -3.75 -10.77
CA SER A 223 10.28 -3.81 -11.55
C SER A 223 11.39 -3.08 -10.82
N GLU A 224 12.49 -3.79 -10.52
CA GLU A 224 13.68 -3.21 -9.88
C GLU A 224 14.35 -2.12 -10.73
N LYS A 225 13.99 -2.01 -12.02
CA LYS A 225 14.43 -0.90 -12.89
C LYS A 225 13.88 0.46 -12.45
N THR A 226 12.95 0.49 -11.50
CA THR A 226 12.45 1.73 -10.90
C THR A 226 13.46 2.37 -9.95
N PHE A 227 14.43 1.59 -9.44
CA PHE A 227 15.45 2.09 -8.54
C PHE A 227 16.45 2.99 -9.27
N THR A 228 16.87 4.05 -8.58
CA THR A 228 17.96 4.93 -9.01
C THR A 228 19.32 4.24 -8.87
N GLU A 229 20.35 4.77 -9.51
CA GLU A 229 21.73 4.24 -9.38
C GLU A 229 22.23 4.24 -7.92
N THR A 230 21.80 5.22 -7.12
CA THR A 230 22.11 5.31 -5.69
C THR A 230 21.44 4.18 -4.92
N GLU A 231 20.14 3.96 -5.14
CA GLU A 231 19.38 2.89 -4.50
C GLU A 231 19.91 1.51 -4.89
N VAL A 232 20.32 1.30 -6.15
CA VAL A 232 20.91 0.03 -6.59
C VAL A 232 22.20 -0.29 -5.81
N LYS A 233 23.11 0.68 -5.63
CA LYS A 233 24.33 0.49 -4.83
C LYS A 233 24.03 0.17 -3.38
N ASN A 234 23.06 0.88 -2.80
CA ASN A 234 22.63 0.64 -1.42
C ASN A 234 21.94 -0.71 -1.27
N LEU A 235 21.15 -1.13 -2.26
CA LEU A 235 20.49 -2.44 -2.28
C LEU A 235 21.50 -3.57 -2.34
N ASP A 236 22.54 -3.46 -3.17
CA ASP A 236 23.62 -4.44 -3.24
C ASP A 236 24.34 -4.58 -1.89
N LEU A 237 24.65 -3.44 -1.23
CA LEU A 237 25.24 -3.44 0.10
C LEU A 237 24.29 -4.09 1.13
N LEU A 238 23.04 -3.64 1.19
CA LEU A 238 22.05 -4.13 2.17
C LEU A 238 21.73 -5.61 1.97
N ASN A 239 21.72 -6.11 0.74
CA ASN A 239 21.58 -7.54 0.45
C ASN A 239 22.73 -8.38 1.05
N SER A 240 23.93 -7.81 1.20
CA SER A 240 25.07 -8.49 1.82
C SER A 240 25.06 -8.44 3.36
N LEU A 241 24.36 -7.45 3.93
CA LEU A 241 24.31 -7.22 5.38
C LEU A 241 23.05 -7.81 6.04
N ASP A 242 21.95 -7.86 5.30
CA ASP A 242 20.70 -8.41 5.78
C ASP A 242 20.78 -9.93 5.89
N THR A 243 20.48 -10.44 7.08
CA THR A 243 20.60 -11.86 7.45
C THR A 243 19.26 -12.51 7.79
N MET A 244 18.16 -11.77 7.64
CA MET A 244 16.80 -12.24 7.94
C MET A 244 16.10 -12.92 6.76
#